data_AF-A0A431K0Q5-F1
#
_entry.id   AF-A0A431K0Q5-F1
#
_cell.length_a   1.000
_cell.length_b   1.000
_cell.length_c   1.000
_cell.angle_alpha   90.00
_cell.angle_beta   90.00
_cell.angle_gamma   90.00
#
_symmetry.space_group_name_H-M   'P 1'
#
loop_
_entity.id
_entity.type
_entity.pdbx_description
1 polymer ?
#
loop_
_entity_poly.entity_id
_entity_poly.type
_entity_poly.pdbx_seq_one_letter_code
_entity_poly.pdbx_strand_id
1 'polypeptide(L)'
;MADCKGEGGASLRLDRQTGRVERLSLAGEPPLPGFSLRGAQGGVRVAGGNVLEAVDVRGLRDGAGPLRLRLRADGQVAEAALLGIAASPQGESLLDAPAIAGSGLIRAVLAQLGEPVAAARLPVPAAPRLERPASPPGAAMGGPVRPDLAGFYAWCAACHLSAESFPPNFLQVPAAELEARIRQCAPRIYVRLAMARRGPSERAKTPMPPASMLPAFRSDPEAWAKSGDRAALEAVVAAQLRSESGREPDVDSLLAGGYEALRPCLAPVAEAR
;
A
#
# COMPACT_ATOMS: atom_id res chain seq x y z
N MET A 1 -25.80 17.35 -11.41
CA MET A 1 -24.89 16.21 -11.67
C MET A 1 -24.84 15.92 -13.15
N ALA A 2 -23.67 15.55 -13.67
CA ALA A 2 -23.49 14.96 -15.00
C ALA A 2 -22.90 13.56 -14.87
N ASP A 3 -23.51 12.60 -15.55
CA ASP A 3 -23.01 11.24 -15.68
C ASP A 3 -22.54 11.03 -17.13
N CYS A 4 -21.24 10.85 -17.31
CA CYS A 4 -20.61 10.64 -18.60
C CYS A 4 -20.16 9.18 -18.74
N LYS A 5 -20.37 8.61 -19.93
CA LYS A 5 -19.82 7.31 -20.32
C LYS A 5 -18.84 7.51 -21.46
N GLY A 6 -17.73 6.79 -21.41
CA GLY A 6 -16.70 6.78 -22.44
C GLY A 6 -16.45 5.38 -22.99
N GLU A 7 -15.51 5.29 -23.92
CA GLU A 7 -15.07 4.02 -24.50
C GLU A 7 -14.46 3.09 -23.44
N GLY A 8 -14.48 1.78 -23.71
CA GLY A 8 -13.84 0.77 -22.85
C GLY A 8 -14.41 0.68 -21.42
N GLY A 9 -15.64 1.18 -21.19
CA GLY A 9 -16.27 1.19 -19.87
C GLY A 9 -15.87 2.37 -18.99
N ALA A 10 -15.15 3.36 -19.52
CA ALA A 10 -14.83 4.57 -18.78
C ALA A 10 -16.11 5.31 -18.34
N SER A 11 -16.09 5.89 -17.15
CA SER A 11 -17.21 6.68 -16.63
C SER A 11 -16.72 7.83 -15.76
N LEU A 12 -17.45 8.94 -15.80
CA LEU A 12 -17.18 10.13 -15.00
C LEU A 12 -18.48 10.64 -14.42
N ARG A 13 -18.50 10.88 -13.11
CA ARG A 13 -19.55 11.65 -12.44
C ARG A 13 -18.99 12.99 -12.02
N LEU A 14 -19.58 14.06 -12.53
CA LEU A 14 -19.14 15.43 -12.30
C LEU A 14 -20.26 16.25 -11.67
N ASP A 15 -19.97 16.93 -10.57
CA ASP A 15 -20.81 18.01 -10.10
C ASP A 15 -20.54 19.26 -10.94
N ARG A 16 -21.54 19.66 -11.72
CA ARG A 16 -21.44 20.80 -12.64
C ARG A 16 -21.41 22.15 -11.93
N GLN A 17 -21.91 22.24 -10.70
CA GLN A 17 -21.95 23.49 -9.94
C GLN A 17 -20.58 23.78 -9.34
N THR A 18 -19.96 22.78 -8.72
CA THR A 18 -18.66 22.91 -8.06
C THR A 18 -17.49 22.61 -9.00
N GLY A 19 -17.73 21.90 -10.11
CA GLY A 19 -16.69 21.35 -10.97
C GLY A 19 -15.93 20.19 -10.33
N ARG A 20 -16.46 19.63 -9.23
CA ARG A 20 -15.87 18.50 -8.52
C ARG A 20 -16.17 17.19 -9.25
N VAL A 21 -15.16 16.35 -9.38
CA VAL A 21 -15.34 14.97 -9.85
C VAL A 21 -15.80 14.16 -8.64
N GLU A 22 -16.97 13.55 -8.71
CA GLU A 22 -17.49 12.68 -7.65
C GLU A 22 -17.01 11.25 -7.79
N ARG A 23 -16.78 10.81 -9.04
CA ARG A 23 -16.22 9.50 -9.35
C ARG A 23 -15.60 9.53 -10.74
N LEU A 24 -14.44 8.91 -10.90
CA LEU A 24 -13.83 8.66 -12.20
C LEU A 24 -13.45 7.18 -12.29
N SER A 25 -13.82 6.52 -13.37
CA SER A 25 -13.33 5.19 -13.71
C SER A 25 -12.77 5.27 -15.12
N LEU A 26 -11.48 4.97 -15.27
CA LEU A 26 -10.85 4.80 -16.57
C LEU A 26 -10.91 3.32 -16.96
N ALA A 27 -10.84 3.04 -18.26
CA ALA A 27 -10.90 1.66 -18.76
C ALA A 27 -9.75 0.83 -18.18
N GLY A 28 -10.06 -0.29 -17.54
CA GLY A 28 -9.07 -1.18 -16.92
C GLY A 28 -8.46 -0.69 -15.60
N GLU A 29 -8.89 0.45 -15.08
CA GLU A 29 -8.40 1.02 -13.82
C GLU A 29 -9.44 0.93 -12.69
N PRO A 30 -9.02 0.73 -11.43
CA PRO A 30 -9.90 0.89 -10.29
C PRO A 30 -10.55 2.29 -10.25
N PRO A 31 -11.82 2.41 -9.84
CA PRO A 31 -12.50 3.69 -9.77
C PRO A 31 -11.86 4.58 -8.70
N LEU A 32 -11.63 5.84 -9.04
CA LEU A 32 -11.16 6.86 -8.13
C LEU A 32 -12.34 7.50 -7.37
N PRO A 33 -12.18 7.75 -6.06
CA PRO A 33 -13.14 8.49 -5.27
C PRO A 33 -13.14 9.98 -5.67
N GLY A 34 -14.11 10.74 -5.18
CA GLY A 34 -14.29 12.12 -5.61
C GLY A 34 -13.14 13.07 -5.24
N PHE A 35 -12.73 13.92 -6.18
CA PHE A 35 -11.66 14.90 -6.04
C PHE A 35 -11.99 16.22 -6.76
N SER A 36 -11.28 17.28 -6.36
CA SER A 36 -11.37 18.60 -7.01
C SER A 36 -10.16 18.82 -7.90
N LEU A 37 -10.38 19.20 -9.15
CA LEU A 37 -9.29 19.64 -10.04
C LEU A 37 -8.83 21.07 -9.72
N ARG A 38 -9.72 21.89 -9.15
CA ARG A 38 -9.38 23.23 -8.68
C ARG A 38 -8.44 23.13 -7.47
N GLY A 39 -7.23 23.66 -7.61
CA GLY A 39 -6.20 23.68 -6.55
C GLY A 39 -5.15 22.57 -6.66
N ALA A 40 -5.35 21.57 -7.52
CA ALA A 40 -4.35 20.54 -7.77
C ALA A 40 -3.26 21.09 -8.71
N GLN A 41 -2.23 21.74 -8.15
CA GLN A 41 -1.09 22.20 -8.94
C GLN A 41 -0.43 21.01 -9.65
N GLY A 42 -0.44 21.03 -10.99
CA GLY A 42 0.13 19.97 -11.81
C GLY A 42 -0.80 18.80 -12.15
N GLY A 43 -2.07 18.80 -11.71
CA GLY A 43 -3.09 17.79 -12.02
C GLY A 43 -3.28 16.72 -10.94
N VAL A 44 -4.18 15.76 -11.19
CA VAL A 44 -4.51 14.65 -10.27
C VAL A 44 -3.97 13.34 -10.82
N ARG A 45 -3.22 12.57 -10.01
CA ARG A 45 -2.70 11.27 -10.43
C ARG A 45 -3.79 10.21 -10.37
N VAL A 46 -3.97 9.48 -11.47
CA VAL A 46 -4.93 8.37 -11.58
C VAL A 46 -4.27 7.03 -11.24
N ALA A 47 -5.05 5.95 -11.15
CA ALA A 47 -4.58 4.66 -10.66
C ALA A 47 -3.48 4.06 -11.57
N GLY A 48 -3.58 4.26 -12.90
CA GLY A 48 -2.54 3.88 -13.86
C GLY A 48 -1.29 4.77 -13.86
N GLY A 49 -1.15 5.68 -12.89
CA GLY A 49 0.03 6.55 -12.76
C GLY A 49 0.06 7.76 -13.69
N ASN A 50 -0.87 7.87 -14.64
CA ASN A 50 -1.05 9.05 -15.49
C ASN A 50 -1.55 10.26 -14.68
N VAL A 51 -1.45 11.46 -15.26
CA VAL A 51 -1.95 12.67 -14.64
C VAL A 51 -3.15 13.21 -15.40
N LEU A 52 -4.29 13.33 -14.75
CA LEU A 52 -5.41 14.11 -15.22
C LEU A 52 -5.10 15.60 -15.02
N GLU A 53 -4.78 16.28 -16.12
CA GLU A 53 -4.44 17.70 -16.12
C GLU A 53 -5.69 18.58 -16.23
N ALA A 54 -6.68 18.13 -16.99
CA ALA A 54 -7.88 18.91 -17.25
C ALA A 54 -9.06 18.05 -17.67
N VAL A 55 -10.25 18.57 -17.36
CA VAL A 55 -11.53 18.12 -17.91
C VAL A 55 -12.03 19.22 -18.85
N ASP A 56 -11.98 18.97 -20.14
CA ASP A 56 -12.43 19.90 -21.17
C ASP A 56 -13.92 19.72 -21.44
N VAL A 57 -14.69 20.73 -21.05
CA VAL A 57 -16.15 20.80 -21.16
C VAL A 57 -16.63 21.64 -22.33
N ARG A 58 -15.75 22.17 -23.19
CA ARG A 58 -16.12 23.07 -24.30
C ARG A 58 -17.10 22.44 -25.30
N GLY A 59 -17.12 21.10 -25.37
CA GLY A 59 -18.05 20.34 -26.20
C GLY A 59 -19.47 20.20 -25.62
N LEU A 60 -19.70 20.59 -24.36
CA LEU A 60 -21.01 20.50 -23.73
C LEU A 60 -21.90 21.66 -24.18
N ARG A 61 -23.09 21.34 -24.72
CA ARG A 61 -24.16 22.29 -25.03
C ARG A 61 -25.40 21.89 -24.23
N ASP A 62 -25.97 22.83 -23.49
CA ASP A 62 -27.16 22.61 -22.65
C ASP A 62 -27.05 21.40 -21.69
N GLY A 63 -25.82 21.01 -21.32
CA GLY A 63 -25.55 19.87 -20.46
C GLY A 63 -25.43 18.51 -21.13
N ALA A 64 -25.54 18.45 -22.44
CA ALA A 64 -25.28 17.27 -23.24
C ALA A 64 -24.12 17.50 -24.21
N GLY A 65 -23.41 16.44 -24.58
CA GLY A 65 -22.32 16.51 -25.55
C GLY A 65 -21.01 15.89 -25.06
N PRO A 66 -19.97 15.92 -25.90
CA PRO A 66 -18.70 15.32 -25.59
C PRO A 66 -17.93 16.13 -24.53
N LEU A 67 -17.38 15.40 -23.57
CA LEU A 67 -16.40 15.88 -22.60
C LEU A 67 -15.08 15.14 -22.87
N ARG A 68 -13.96 15.86 -22.84
CA ARG A 68 -12.63 15.27 -23.09
C ARG A 68 -11.78 15.36 -21.84
N LEU A 69 -11.12 14.26 -21.49
CA LEU A 69 -10.13 14.22 -20.43
C LEU A 69 -8.74 14.42 -21.05
N ARG A 70 -7.95 15.34 -20.50
CA ARG A 70 -6.55 15.52 -20.90
C ARG A 70 -5.66 14.81 -19.89
N LEU A 71 -5.06 13.72 -20.33
CA LEU A 71 -4.13 12.90 -19.55
C LEU A 71 -2.70 13.15 -20.02
N ARG A 72 -1.79 13.37 -19.07
CA ARG A 72 -0.35 13.28 -19.33
C ARG A 72 0.11 11.86 -19.00
N ALA A 73 0.73 11.21 -19.98
CA ALA A 73 1.01 9.76 -19.95
C ALA A 73 2.29 9.38 -19.17
N ASP A 74 2.63 10.12 -18.11
CA ASP A 74 3.86 9.89 -17.32
C ASP A 74 3.94 8.44 -16.81
N GLY A 75 2.80 7.87 -16.39
CA GLY A 75 2.70 6.52 -15.84
C GLY A 75 3.04 5.45 -16.87
N GLN A 76 2.50 5.57 -18.08
CA GLN A 76 2.77 4.64 -19.18
C GLN A 76 4.24 4.65 -19.60
N VAL A 77 4.85 5.84 -19.63
CA VAL A 77 6.28 5.99 -19.96
C VAL A 77 7.15 5.33 -18.89
N ALA A 78 6.83 5.52 -17.60
CA ALA A 78 7.54 4.88 -16.51
C ALA A 78 7.35 3.35 -16.50
N GLU A 79 6.12 2.88 -16.77
CA GLU A 79 5.81 1.45 -16.88
C GLU A 79 6.57 0.79 -18.04
N ALA A 80 6.56 1.39 -19.22
CA ALA A 80 7.32 0.90 -20.37
C ALA A 80 8.82 0.84 -20.08
N ALA A 81 9.37 1.83 -19.38
CA ALA A 81 10.77 1.82 -18.96
C ALA A 81 11.07 0.67 -17.99
N LEU A 82 10.21 0.45 -16.99
CA LEU A 82 10.35 -0.65 -16.03
C LEU A 82 10.21 -2.02 -16.69
N LEU A 83 9.26 -2.20 -17.61
CA LEU A 83 9.11 -3.43 -18.39
C LEU A 83 10.32 -3.70 -19.28
N GLY A 84 10.88 -2.65 -19.91
CA GLY A 84 12.12 -2.76 -20.67
C GLY A 84 13.30 -3.22 -19.81
N ILE A 85 13.42 -2.69 -18.58
CA ILE A 85 14.43 -3.12 -17.61
C ILE A 85 14.20 -4.57 -17.19
N ALA A 86 12.96 -4.94 -16.86
CA ALA A 86 12.60 -6.29 -16.44
C ALA A 86 12.88 -7.34 -17.53
N ALA A 87 12.75 -6.97 -18.81
CA ALA A 87 13.08 -7.83 -19.95
C ALA A 87 14.58 -7.85 -20.30
N SER A 88 15.41 -7.06 -19.62
CA SER A 88 16.86 -6.96 -19.87
C SER A 88 17.68 -7.85 -18.94
N PRO A 89 18.92 -8.24 -19.31
CA PRO A 89 19.82 -8.94 -18.40
C PRO A 89 20.14 -8.16 -17.12
N GLN A 90 20.09 -6.82 -17.19
CA GLN A 90 20.27 -5.96 -16.01
C GLN A 90 19.10 -6.12 -15.02
N GLY A 91 17.90 -6.40 -15.52
CA GLY A 91 16.69 -6.63 -14.74
C GLY A 91 16.84 -7.77 -13.74
N GLU A 92 17.45 -8.89 -14.14
CA GLU A 92 17.68 -10.04 -13.25
C GLU A 92 18.43 -9.61 -11.98
N SER A 93 19.48 -8.81 -12.11
CA SER A 93 20.27 -8.34 -10.96
C SER A 93 19.56 -7.27 -10.11
N LEU A 94 18.66 -6.48 -10.70
CA LEU A 94 18.05 -5.32 -10.06
C LEU A 94 16.70 -5.65 -9.41
N LEU A 95 15.96 -6.60 -9.98
CA LEU A 95 14.58 -6.92 -9.61
C LEU A 95 14.45 -8.28 -8.92
N ASP A 96 15.32 -9.26 -9.25
CA ASP A 96 15.27 -10.59 -8.60
C ASP A 96 16.13 -10.66 -7.33
N ALA A 97 16.79 -9.56 -6.96
CA ALA A 97 17.52 -9.47 -5.71
C ALA A 97 16.59 -9.53 -4.48
N PRO A 98 17.01 -10.18 -3.37
CA PRO A 98 16.21 -10.27 -2.13
C PRO A 98 15.82 -8.90 -1.53
N ALA A 99 16.59 -7.87 -1.86
CA ALA A 99 16.27 -6.47 -1.61
C ALA A 99 16.45 -5.68 -2.90
N ILE A 100 15.47 -4.84 -3.23
CA ILE A 100 15.53 -3.98 -4.42
C ILE A 100 16.78 -3.10 -4.31
N ALA A 101 17.65 -3.19 -5.31
CA ALA A 101 18.82 -2.33 -5.44
C ALA A 101 18.37 -0.92 -5.85
N GLY A 102 17.70 -0.20 -4.94
CA GLY A 102 16.93 1.01 -5.25
C GLY A 102 17.71 2.07 -6.03
N SER A 103 18.97 2.33 -5.67
CA SER A 103 19.82 3.26 -6.42
C SER A 103 20.14 2.74 -7.83
N GLY A 104 20.42 1.45 -7.99
CA GLY A 104 20.66 0.81 -9.29
C GLY A 104 19.42 0.84 -10.18
N LEU A 105 18.25 0.51 -9.61
CA LEU A 105 16.97 0.55 -10.30
C LEU A 105 16.61 1.96 -10.76
N ILE A 106 16.76 2.97 -9.88
CA ILE A 106 16.47 4.36 -10.27
C ILE A 106 17.42 4.81 -11.39
N ARG A 107 18.72 4.47 -11.33
CA ARG A 107 19.66 4.78 -12.43
C ARG A 107 19.25 4.11 -13.74
N ALA A 108 18.83 2.85 -13.69
CA ALA A 108 18.38 2.12 -14.87
C ALA A 108 17.12 2.76 -15.48
N VAL A 109 16.14 3.14 -14.64
CA VAL A 109 14.94 3.85 -15.09
C VAL A 109 15.29 5.19 -15.72
N LEU A 110 16.12 6.01 -15.09
CA LEU A 110 16.55 7.29 -15.64
C LEU A 110 17.27 7.12 -16.98
N ALA A 111 18.17 6.14 -17.09
CA ALA A 111 18.84 5.82 -18.36
C ALA A 111 17.83 5.44 -19.46
N GLN A 112 16.84 4.61 -19.13
CA GLN A 112 15.81 4.17 -20.06
C GLN A 112 14.89 5.32 -20.50
N LEU A 113 14.71 6.33 -19.65
CA LEU A 113 13.98 7.56 -19.94
C LEU A 113 14.82 8.58 -20.74
N GLY A 114 16.09 8.29 -21.02
CA GLY A 114 17.00 9.20 -21.74
C GLY A 114 17.61 10.31 -20.89
N GLU A 115 17.49 10.23 -19.56
CA GLU A 115 18.04 11.21 -18.63
C GLU A 115 19.54 10.97 -18.38
N PRO A 116 20.38 12.01 -18.32
CA PRO A 116 21.80 11.87 -18.02
C PRO A 116 22.00 11.42 -16.55
N VAL A 117 22.23 10.11 -16.38
CA VAL A 117 22.42 9.43 -15.08
C VAL A 117 23.50 10.08 -14.21
N ALA A 118 24.51 10.71 -14.82
CA ALA A 118 25.61 11.38 -14.13
C ALA A 118 25.20 12.64 -13.34
N ALA A 119 24.07 13.26 -13.66
CA ALA A 119 23.57 14.45 -12.95
C ALA A 119 22.67 14.11 -11.76
N ALA A 120 22.16 12.88 -11.69
CA ALA A 120 21.25 12.45 -10.62
C ALA A 120 22.04 12.16 -9.34
N ARG A 121 22.15 13.17 -8.46
CA ARG A 121 22.46 12.94 -7.04
C ARG A 121 21.30 12.17 -6.42
N LEU A 122 21.35 10.85 -6.51
CA LEU A 122 20.37 10.02 -5.85
C LEU A 122 20.55 10.18 -4.33
N PRO A 123 19.51 10.57 -3.58
CA PRO A 123 19.59 10.57 -2.13
C PRO A 123 19.92 9.14 -1.70
N VAL A 124 20.99 8.97 -0.93
CA VAL A 124 21.26 7.71 -0.25
C VAL A 124 20.23 7.63 0.87
N PRO A 125 19.25 6.71 0.81
CA PRO A 125 18.35 6.53 1.93
C PRO A 125 19.20 6.12 3.13
N ALA A 126 18.94 6.74 4.29
CA ALA A 126 19.56 6.29 5.53
C ALA A 126 19.29 4.79 5.68
N ALA A 127 20.29 4.03 6.16
CA ALA A 127 20.09 2.62 6.44
C ALA A 127 18.86 2.47 7.36
N PRO A 128 17.90 1.58 7.04
CA PRO A 128 16.71 1.42 7.86
C PRO A 128 17.16 1.05 9.27
N ARG A 129 16.95 1.97 10.21
CA ARG A 129 17.17 1.72 11.63
C ARG A 129 15.81 1.36 12.21
N LEU A 130 15.78 0.22 12.89
CA LEU A 130 14.67 -0.09 13.77
C LEU A 130 14.64 1.00 14.84
N GLU A 131 13.54 1.76 14.88
CA GLU A 131 13.25 2.60 16.04
C GLU A 131 12.98 1.66 17.21
N ARG A 132 14.04 1.33 17.95
CA ARG A 132 13.86 0.63 19.21
C ARG A 132 13.18 1.62 20.16
N PRO A 133 12.03 1.27 20.78
CA PRO A 133 11.51 2.10 21.84
C PRO A 133 12.60 2.27 22.91
N ALA A 134 12.78 3.50 23.40
CA ALA A 134 13.78 3.83 24.41
C ALA A 134 13.54 3.13 25.77
N SER A 135 12.46 2.35 25.90
CA SER A 135 12.09 1.63 27.11
C SER A 135 11.43 0.29 26.79
N PRO A 136 11.63 -0.74 27.63
CA PRO A 136 10.92 -2.01 27.48
C PRO A 136 9.41 -1.81 27.63
N PRO A 137 8.57 -2.64 26.96
CA PRO A 137 7.11 -2.46 26.90
C PRO A 137 6.42 -2.32 28.26
N GLY A 138 7.01 -2.84 29.34
CA GLY A 138 6.37 -2.90 30.66
C GLY A 138 6.11 -1.56 31.34
N ALA A 139 6.95 -0.53 31.11
CA ALA A 139 6.80 0.75 31.83
C ALA A 139 5.93 1.77 31.07
N ALA A 140 5.93 1.74 29.74
CA ALA A 140 5.19 2.68 28.90
C ALA A 140 3.76 2.23 28.54
N MET A 141 3.44 0.93 28.70
CA MET A 141 2.20 0.33 28.17
C MET A 141 1.14 -0.01 29.24
N GLY A 142 1.33 0.37 30.50
CA GLY A 142 0.29 0.30 31.52
C GLY A 142 -0.11 -1.11 32.01
N GLY A 143 0.77 -2.10 31.92
CA GLY A 143 0.54 -3.45 32.50
C GLY A 143 1.19 -4.61 31.74
N PRO A 144 1.07 -5.85 32.24
CA PRO A 144 1.60 -7.04 31.58
C PRO A 144 0.82 -7.35 30.29
N VAL A 145 1.56 -7.62 29.20
CA VAL A 145 0.99 -8.04 27.92
C VAL A 145 0.54 -9.50 28.04
N ARG A 146 -0.64 -9.82 27.47
CA ARG A 146 -1.12 -11.20 27.42
C ARG A 146 -0.14 -12.11 26.66
N PRO A 147 0.11 -13.35 27.11
CA PRO A 147 1.11 -14.24 26.49
C PRO A 147 0.88 -14.48 24.98
N ASP A 148 -0.38 -14.60 24.56
CA ASP A 148 -0.75 -14.80 23.15
C ASP A 148 -0.48 -13.57 22.26
N LEU A 149 -0.29 -12.40 22.86
CA LEU A 149 0.03 -11.15 22.15
C LEU A 149 1.52 -10.78 22.22
N ALA A 150 2.32 -11.50 23.01
CA ALA A 150 3.75 -11.21 23.19
C ALA A 150 4.53 -11.30 21.87
N GLY A 151 4.16 -12.23 20.98
CA GLY A 151 4.78 -12.39 19.66
C GLY A 151 4.68 -11.13 18.79
N PHE A 152 3.60 -10.35 18.92
CA PHE A 152 3.44 -9.11 18.14
C PHE A 152 4.48 -8.07 18.53
N TYR A 153 4.87 -7.99 19.80
CA TYR A 153 5.98 -7.13 20.19
C TYR A 153 7.32 -7.63 19.66
N ALA A 154 7.56 -8.94 19.74
CA ALA A 154 8.82 -9.53 19.28
C ALA A 154 9.07 -9.28 17.78
N TRP A 155 8.03 -9.40 16.95
CA TRP A 155 8.15 -9.37 15.49
C TRP A 155 7.67 -8.07 14.83
N CYS A 156 6.73 -7.34 15.44
CA CYS A 156 6.13 -6.16 14.82
C CYS A 156 6.61 -4.83 15.43
N ALA A 157 7.06 -4.79 16.70
CA ALA A 157 7.43 -3.54 17.38
C ALA A 157 8.54 -2.77 16.67
N ALA A 158 9.44 -3.48 16.01
CA ALA A 158 10.55 -2.90 15.28
C ALA A 158 10.10 -1.88 14.20
N CYS A 159 8.88 -2.04 13.67
CA CYS A 159 8.31 -1.15 12.64
C CYS A 159 6.98 -0.49 13.05
N HIS A 160 6.18 -1.16 13.90
CA HIS A 160 4.81 -0.74 14.26
C HIS A 160 4.70 -0.12 15.66
N LEU A 161 5.80 0.04 16.38
CA LEU A 161 5.89 0.78 17.64
C LEU A 161 6.71 2.06 17.42
N SER A 162 6.23 2.93 16.53
CA SER A 162 6.85 4.21 16.19
C SER A 162 5.82 5.35 16.30
N ALA A 163 6.30 6.59 16.22
CA ALA A 163 5.44 7.77 16.10
C ALA A 163 4.94 8.01 14.66
N GLU A 164 5.40 7.21 13.70
CA GLU A 164 5.07 7.35 12.29
C GLU A 164 3.69 6.80 11.96
N SER A 165 3.04 7.41 10.96
CA SER A 165 1.73 6.96 10.46
C SER A 165 1.84 5.73 9.54
N PHE A 166 3.03 5.47 8.99
CA PHE A 166 3.31 4.33 8.13
C PHE A 166 4.64 3.64 8.49
N PRO A 167 4.65 2.31 8.69
CA PRO A 167 3.48 1.43 8.74
C PRO A 167 2.60 1.74 9.97
N PRO A 168 1.32 1.35 10.00
CA PRO A 168 0.39 1.81 11.04
C PRO A 168 0.88 1.42 12.44
N ASN A 169 1.04 2.38 13.33
CA ASN A 169 1.56 2.23 14.69
C ASN A 169 0.60 1.55 15.68
N PHE A 170 0.01 0.41 15.29
CA PHE A 170 -1.01 -0.29 16.05
C PHE A 170 -0.53 -0.84 17.41
N LEU A 171 0.79 -0.86 17.66
CA LEU A 171 1.35 -1.25 18.96
C LEU A 171 1.47 -0.07 19.92
N GLN A 172 1.19 1.17 19.51
CA GLN A 172 1.27 2.36 20.36
C GLN A 172 -0.04 2.59 21.13
N VAL A 173 -0.50 1.58 21.89
CA VAL A 173 -1.69 1.63 22.75
C VAL A 173 -1.46 0.92 24.08
N PRO A 174 -2.13 1.29 25.18
CA PRO A 174 -2.02 0.54 26.43
C PRO A 174 -2.27 -0.97 26.25
N ALA A 175 -1.62 -1.80 27.08
CA ALA A 175 -1.68 -3.27 26.97
C ALA A 175 -3.13 -3.80 27.01
N ALA A 176 -4.03 -3.14 27.75
CA ALA A 176 -5.45 -3.48 27.82
C ALA A 176 -6.21 -3.23 26.50
N GLU A 177 -5.74 -2.31 25.65
CA GLU A 177 -6.36 -1.96 24.37
C GLU A 177 -5.76 -2.71 23.18
N LEU A 178 -4.61 -3.36 23.38
CA LEU A 178 -3.84 -3.99 22.31
C LEU A 178 -4.64 -5.03 21.52
N GLU A 179 -5.43 -5.87 22.19
CA GLU A 179 -6.23 -6.89 21.51
C GLU A 179 -7.24 -6.25 20.56
N ALA A 180 -7.96 -5.22 21.02
CA ALA A 180 -8.93 -4.52 20.21
C ALA A 180 -8.26 -3.83 19.01
N ARG A 181 -7.06 -3.29 19.20
CA ARG A 181 -6.28 -2.67 18.12
C ARG A 181 -5.77 -3.70 17.11
N ILE A 182 -5.30 -4.87 17.55
CA ILE A 182 -4.94 -5.98 16.67
C ILE A 182 -6.17 -6.46 15.90
N ARG A 183 -7.32 -6.62 16.57
CA ARG A 183 -8.60 -6.98 15.93
C ARG A 183 -8.99 -6.02 14.83
N GLN A 184 -8.87 -4.71 15.06
CA GLN A 184 -9.10 -3.69 14.03
C GLN A 184 -8.25 -3.92 12.77
N CYS A 185 -6.97 -4.27 12.95
CA CYS A 185 -5.99 -4.49 11.87
C CYS A 185 -5.97 -5.94 11.33
N ALA A 186 -6.69 -6.87 11.94
CA ALA A 186 -6.59 -8.31 11.72
C ALA A 186 -6.66 -8.73 10.23
N PRO A 187 -7.58 -8.20 9.39
CA PRO A 187 -7.62 -8.59 7.97
C PRO A 187 -6.30 -8.28 7.24
N ARG A 188 -5.71 -7.11 7.50
CA ARG A 188 -4.46 -6.66 6.85
C ARG A 188 -3.26 -7.46 7.38
N ILE A 189 -3.21 -7.72 8.69
CA ILE A 189 -2.16 -8.55 9.31
C ILE A 189 -2.21 -9.98 8.75
N TYR A 190 -3.39 -10.60 8.72
CA TYR A 190 -3.58 -11.96 8.25
C TYR A 190 -3.08 -12.13 6.82
N VAL A 191 -3.50 -11.24 5.91
CA VAL A 191 -3.02 -11.24 4.52
C VAL A 191 -1.50 -11.12 4.46
N ARG A 192 -0.90 -10.15 5.15
CA ARG A 192 0.55 -9.89 5.11
C ARG A 192 1.40 -11.03 5.70
N LEU A 193 0.90 -11.72 6.73
CA LEU A 193 1.56 -12.92 7.27
C LEU A 193 1.46 -14.10 6.30
N ALA A 194 0.30 -14.30 5.66
CA ALA A 194 0.09 -15.38 4.71
C ALA A 194 0.97 -15.24 3.45
N MET A 195 1.30 -14.01 3.03
CA MET A 195 2.20 -13.76 1.90
C MET A 195 3.59 -14.38 2.08
N ALA A 196 4.05 -14.65 3.30
CA ALA A 196 5.33 -15.31 3.55
C ALA A 196 5.36 -16.74 2.98
N ARG A 197 4.21 -17.41 2.86
CA ARG A 197 4.11 -18.77 2.29
C ARG A 197 3.90 -18.79 0.77
N ARG A 198 3.55 -17.65 0.16
CA ARG A 198 3.30 -17.56 -1.28
C ARG A 198 4.60 -17.34 -2.04
N GLY A 199 4.69 -17.90 -3.25
CA GLY A 199 5.79 -17.62 -4.18
C GLY A 199 5.78 -16.13 -4.60
N PRO A 200 6.92 -15.55 -5.02
CA PRO A 200 7.01 -14.13 -5.35
C PRO A 200 5.91 -13.61 -6.29
N SER A 201 5.57 -14.37 -7.34
CA SER A 201 4.54 -14.01 -8.33
C SER A 201 3.10 -14.12 -7.82
N GLU A 202 2.85 -14.86 -6.74
CA GLU A 202 1.52 -15.09 -6.16
C GLU A 202 1.19 -14.09 -5.04
N ARG A 203 2.15 -13.23 -4.69
CA ARG A 203 2.03 -12.27 -3.59
C ARG A 203 1.26 -11.03 -4.05
N ALA A 204 0.04 -10.88 -3.55
CA ALA A 204 -0.71 -9.64 -3.70
C ALA A 204 -0.09 -8.46 -2.92
N LYS A 205 0.73 -8.73 -1.89
CA LYS A 205 1.43 -7.73 -1.08
C LYS A 205 2.76 -8.28 -0.54
N THR A 206 3.67 -7.38 -0.13
CA THR A 206 4.92 -7.74 0.56
C THR A 206 4.62 -8.48 1.87
N PRO A 207 5.29 -9.62 2.15
CA PRO A 207 5.20 -10.30 3.44
C PRO A 207 5.58 -9.41 4.62
N MET A 208 5.07 -9.73 5.80
CA MET A 208 5.43 -9.09 7.06
C MET A 208 6.10 -10.10 8.02
N PRO A 209 7.29 -9.79 8.57
CA PRO A 209 8.17 -8.68 8.18
C PRO A 209 8.62 -8.80 6.70
N PRO A 210 8.98 -7.68 6.04
CA PRO A 210 9.54 -7.73 4.70
C PRO A 210 10.89 -8.47 4.72
N ALA A 211 11.22 -9.17 3.61
CA ALA A 211 12.41 -10.02 3.52
C ALA A 211 13.72 -9.29 3.89
N SER A 212 13.85 -8.02 3.51
CA SER A 212 15.00 -7.17 3.83
C SER A 212 15.21 -6.93 5.34
N MET A 213 14.18 -7.11 6.16
CA MET A 213 14.24 -6.91 7.61
C MET A 213 14.45 -8.20 8.40
N LEU A 214 14.25 -9.38 7.79
CA LEU A 214 14.40 -10.67 8.48
C LEU A 214 15.79 -10.90 9.11
N PRO A 215 16.91 -10.43 8.52
CA PRO A 215 18.22 -10.53 9.17
C PRO A 215 18.29 -9.81 10.53
N ALA A 216 17.53 -8.72 10.72
CA ALA A 216 17.47 -8.02 12.01
C ALA A 216 16.80 -8.85 13.11
N PHE A 217 15.98 -9.84 12.71
CA PHE A 217 15.36 -10.84 13.58
C PHE A 217 16.14 -12.16 13.61
N ARG A 218 17.36 -12.20 13.04
CA ARG A 218 18.16 -13.43 12.88
C ARG A 218 17.40 -14.54 12.15
N SER A 219 16.64 -14.14 11.12
CA SER A 219 15.84 -15.03 10.30
C SER A 219 16.09 -14.74 8.81
N ASP A 220 15.48 -15.53 7.96
CA ASP A 220 15.47 -15.41 6.51
C ASP A 220 14.08 -15.77 5.97
N PRO A 221 13.77 -15.51 4.69
CA PRO A 221 12.43 -15.74 4.14
C PRO A 221 11.93 -17.19 4.29
N GLU A 222 12.81 -18.18 4.13
CA GLU A 222 12.44 -19.59 4.21
C GLU A 222 12.17 -20.00 5.67
N ALA A 223 13.08 -19.63 6.57
CA ALA A 223 12.95 -19.87 8.00
C ALA A 223 11.67 -19.20 8.56
N TRP A 224 11.40 -17.95 8.15
CA TRP A 224 10.20 -17.22 8.58
C TRP A 224 8.92 -17.88 8.09
N ALA A 225 8.87 -18.28 6.82
CA ALA A 225 7.70 -18.94 6.24
C ALA A 225 7.31 -20.23 6.98
N LYS A 226 8.32 -20.99 7.43
CA LYS A 226 8.15 -22.26 8.16
C LYS A 226 8.10 -22.09 9.69
N SER A 227 8.28 -20.88 10.21
CA SER A 227 8.41 -20.65 11.66
C SER A 227 7.10 -20.86 12.41
N GLY A 228 7.22 -21.40 13.64
CA GLY A 228 6.12 -21.49 14.59
C GLY A 228 5.61 -20.12 15.03
N ASP A 229 6.51 -19.14 15.16
CA ASP A 229 6.16 -17.76 15.53
C ASP A 229 5.21 -17.11 14.52
N ARG A 230 5.51 -17.20 13.21
CA ARG A 230 4.62 -16.70 12.17
C ARG A 230 3.25 -17.39 12.23
N ALA A 231 3.25 -18.72 12.40
CA ALA A 231 2.02 -19.49 12.48
C ALA A 231 1.17 -19.09 13.71
N ALA A 232 1.81 -18.84 14.85
CA ALA A 232 1.14 -18.39 16.07
C ALA A 232 0.52 -17.00 15.90
N LEU A 233 1.25 -16.04 15.32
CA LEU A 233 0.73 -14.71 15.01
C LEU A 233 -0.48 -14.78 14.06
N GLU A 234 -0.39 -15.60 13.02
CA GLU A 234 -1.46 -15.79 12.05
C GLU A 234 -2.69 -16.44 12.70
N ALA A 235 -2.50 -17.43 13.58
CA ALA A 235 -3.58 -18.08 14.30
C ALA A 235 -4.36 -17.11 15.20
N VAL A 236 -3.68 -16.17 15.87
CA VAL A 236 -4.34 -15.14 16.69
C VAL A 236 -5.29 -14.28 15.85
N VAL A 237 -4.81 -13.71 14.74
CA VAL A 237 -5.67 -12.88 13.88
C VAL A 237 -6.72 -13.70 13.15
N ALA A 238 -6.43 -14.97 12.83
CA ALA A 238 -7.41 -15.86 12.21
C ALA A 238 -8.57 -16.17 13.16
N ALA A 239 -8.28 -16.42 14.44
CA ALA A 239 -9.30 -16.64 15.46
C ALA A 239 -10.19 -15.39 15.64
N GLN A 240 -9.61 -14.20 15.60
CA GLN A 240 -10.37 -12.95 15.65
C GLN A 240 -11.31 -12.81 14.44
N LEU A 241 -10.81 -13.00 13.22
CA LEU A 241 -11.62 -12.93 12.00
C LEU A 241 -12.75 -13.98 11.97
N ARG A 242 -12.47 -15.17 12.50
CA ARG A 242 -13.48 -16.23 12.65
C ARG A 242 -14.54 -15.86 13.67
N SER A 243 -14.17 -15.25 14.79
CA SER A 243 -15.13 -14.76 15.79
C SER A 243 -16.07 -13.68 15.23
N GLU A 244 -15.60 -12.88 14.26
CA GLU A 244 -16.39 -11.83 13.60
C GLU A 244 -17.35 -12.41 12.53
N SER A 245 -16.90 -13.41 11.77
CA SER A 245 -17.59 -13.88 10.55
C SER A 245 -18.24 -15.27 10.66
N GLY A 246 -17.93 -16.03 11.71
CA GLY A 246 -18.30 -17.42 11.89
C GLY A 246 -17.58 -18.40 10.95
N ARG A 247 -16.63 -17.94 10.14
CA ARG A 247 -15.96 -18.74 9.09
C ARG A 247 -14.45 -18.63 9.21
N GLU A 248 -13.75 -19.66 8.73
CA GLU A 248 -12.29 -19.57 8.56
C GLU A 248 -11.95 -18.44 7.58
N PRO A 249 -10.99 -17.56 7.93
CA PRO A 249 -10.54 -16.55 7.00
C PRO A 249 -9.78 -17.23 5.84
N ASP A 250 -10.10 -16.78 4.64
CA ASP A 250 -9.41 -17.16 3.41
C ASP A 250 -8.81 -15.91 2.76
N VAL A 251 -7.55 -16.03 2.32
CA VAL A 251 -6.78 -14.90 1.80
C VAL A 251 -7.38 -14.38 0.49
N ASP A 252 -7.81 -15.28 -0.40
CA ASP A 252 -8.31 -14.87 -1.71
C ASP A 252 -9.70 -14.22 -1.58
N SER A 253 -10.53 -14.74 -0.67
CA SER A 253 -11.81 -14.12 -0.29
C SER A 253 -11.64 -12.73 0.30
N LEU A 254 -10.65 -12.53 1.19
CA LEU A 254 -10.33 -11.21 1.75
C LEU A 254 -9.84 -10.24 0.67
N LEU A 255 -9.14 -10.75 -0.35
CA LEU A 255 -8.56 -9.95 -1.42
C LEU A 255 -9.49 -9.72 -2.62
N ALA A 256 -10.70 -10.30 -2.63
CA ALA A 256 -11.64 -10.16 -3.75
C ALA A 256 -11.98 -8.69 -4.09
N GLY A 257 -12.04 -7.81 -3.08
CA GLY A 257 -12.25 -6.36 -3.24
C GLY A 257 -10.96 -5.53 -3.34
N GLY A 258 -9.80 -6.19 -3.36
CA GLY A 258 -8.48 -5.56 -3.26
C GLY A 258 -8.05 -5.30 -1.81
N TYR A 259 -6.73 -5.34 -1.57
CA TYR A 259 -6.15 -5.14 -0.24
C TYR A 259 -6.53 -3.80 0.41
N GLU A 260 -6.64 -2.73 -0.38
CA GLU A 260 -6.93 -1.40 0.16
C GLU A 260 -8.38 -1.26 0.64
N ALA A 261 -9.29 -2.13 0.19
CA ALA A 261 -10.67 -2.19 0.69
C ALA A 261 -10.77 -2.86 2.07
N LEU A 262 -9.71 -3.54 2.54
CA LEU A 262 -9.67 -4.10 3.89
C LEU A 262 -9.70 -2.98 4.93
N ARG A 263 -10.45 -3.22 6.01
CA ARG A 263 -10.58 -2.33 7.17
C ARG A 263 -9.20 -1.77 7.59
N PRO A 264 -9.05 -0.44 7.71
CA PRO A 264 -7.77 0.18 8.07
C PRO A 264 -7.39 -0.11 9.53
N CYS A 265 -6.09 -0.21 9.80
CA CYS A 265 -5.57 -0.54 11.14
C CYS A 265 -5.75 0.60 12.14
N LEU A 266 -5.63 1.84 11.67
CA LEU A 266 -5.94 3.04 12.45
C LEU A 266 -7.34 3.50 12.05
N ALA A 267 -8.18 3.83 13.03
CA ALA A 267 -9.48 4.42 12.74
C ALA A 267 -9.27 5.77 12.03
N PRO A 268 -10.11 6.12 11.04
CA PRO A 268 -10.06 7.46 10.48
C PRO A 268 -10.24 8.47 11.62
N VAL A 269 -9.37 9.47 11.69
CA VAL A 269 -9.61 10.63 12.57
C VAL A 269 -10.93 11.21 12.10
N ALA A 270 -11.96 11.19 12.95
CA ALA A 270 -13.20 11.87 12.62
C ALA A 270 -12.84 13.34 12.40
N GLU A 271 -13.00 13.83 11.17
CA GLU A 271 -12.86 15.26 10.90
C GLU A 271 -13.82 15.97 11.85
N ALA A 272 -13.26 16.75 12.77
CA ALA A 272 -14.03 17.67 13.57
C ALA A 272 -14.77 18.58 12.59
N ARG A 273 -16.11 18.44 12.57
CA ARG A 273 -17.00 19.32 11.81
C ARG A 273 -16.91 20.74 12.32
#